data_AF-A0A936LYS6-F1
#
_entry.id   AF-A0A936LYS6-F1
#
_cell.length_a   1.000
_cell.length_b   1.000
_cell.length_c   1.000
_cell.angle_alpha   90.00
_cell.angle_beta   90.00
_cell.angle_gamma   90.00
#
_symmetry.space_group_name_H-M   'P 1'
#
loop_
_entity.id
_entity.type
_entity.pdbx_description
1 polymer ?
#
loop_
_entity_poly.entity_id
_entity_poly.type
_entity_poly.pdbx_seq_one_letter_code
_entity_poly.pdbx_strand_id
1 'polypeptide(L)'
;MGWTIVTNDLIWWIPFALILRESYRAHVTEPPPTQNPAEIVELLSDAKTQTGISLAELAEESRLLVVFLRHMGCTFCRETLGDLARDREAIEMSGTQIVLVHMSPEETAGKFFARYGLADVERISDPQRKLYRAFGLRRGAFSQLFGWRIWLRGFDAGILHGHGVGKLQGDGFQMPGVFLLTDGQLVRSFRHLSASDRPRYAKLTQCGPESRGDRLKP
;
A
#
# COMPACT_ATOMS: atom_id res chain seq x y z
N MET A 1 -2.83 -49.34 -19.48
CA MET A 1 -1.57 -48.77 -19.00
C MET A 1 -1.72 -47.25 -18.85
N GLY A 2 -2.19 -46.77 -17.70
CA GLY A 2 -2.39 -45.32 -17.46
C GLY A 2 -2.42 -44.94 -15.97
N TRP A 3 -2.55 -45.92 -15.08
CA TRP A 3 -2.57 -45.74 -13.63
C TRP A 3 -1.21 -45.38 -13.02
N THR A 4 -0.10 -45.78 -13.66
CA THR A 4 1.26 -45.46 -13.22
C THR A 4 1.61 -43.98 -13.34
N ILE A 5 0.95 -43.24 -14.24
CA ILE A 5 1.14 -41.79 -14.40
C ILE A 5 0.50 -41.04 -13.22
N VAL A 6 -0.73 -41.38 -12.86
CA VAL A 6 -1.48 -40.73 -11.76
C VAL A 6 -0.78 -40.90 -10.42
N THR A 7 -0.24 -42.09 -10.13
CA THR A 7 0.51 -42.34 -8.89
C THR A 7 1.85 -41.60 -8.85
N ASN A 8 2.54 -41.50 -9.99
CA ASN A 8 3.80 -40.76 -10.10
C ASN A 8 3.57 -39.26 -9.87
N ASP A 9 2.54 -38.67 -10.50
CA ASP A 9 2.23 -37.26 -10.33
C ASP A 9 1.79 -36.91 -8.90
N LEU A 10 0.99 -37.77 -8.24
CA LEU A 10 0.59 -37.60 -6.84
C LEU A 10 1.77 -37.62 -5.86
N ILE A 11 2.78 -38.45 -6.11
CA ILE A 11 4.00 -38.52 -5.28
C ILE A 11 4.79 -37.22 -5.40
N TRP A 12 4.88 -36.64 -6.60
CA TRP A 12 5.61 -35.39 -6.83
C TRP A 12 4.88 -34.14 -6.34
N TRP A 13 3.56 -34.20 -6.14
CA TRP A 13 2.80 -33.08 -5.59
C TRP A 13 3.20 -32.70 -4.17
N ILE A 14 3.58 -33.68 -3.32
CA ILE A 14 3.96 -33.38 -1.92
C ILE A 14 5.30 -32.63 -1.86
N PRO A 15 6.41 -33.11 -2.46
CA PRO A 15 7.66 -32.38 -2.54
C PRO A 15 7.51 -31.03 -3.24
N PHE A 16 6.74 -30.98 -4.33
CA PHE A 16 6.50 -29.73 -5.06
C PHE A 16 5.74 -28.71 -4.21
N ALA A 17 4.69 -29.13 -3.50
CA ALA A 17 3.97 -28.27 -2.56
C ALA A 17 4.86 -27.80 -1.40
N LEU A 18 5.75 -28.65 -0.89
CA LEU A 18 6.72 -28.27 0.15
C LEU A 18 7.74 -27.26 -0.37
N ILE A 19 8.27 -27.44 -1.58
CA ILE A 19 9.18 -26.49 -2.24
C ILE A 19 8.48 -25.15 -2.48
N LEU A 20 7.25 -25.17 -3.02
CA LEU A 20 6.46 -23.96 -3.21
C LEU A 20 6.16 -23.27 -1.88
N ARG A 21 5.83 -24.03 -0.83
CA ARG A 21 5.60 -23.48 0.51
C ARG A 21 6.85 -22.83 1.09
N GLU A 22 8.01 -23.46 0.94
CA GLU A 22 9.26 -22.93 1.50
C GLU A 22 9.80 -21.75 0.68
N SER A 23 9.72 -21.83 -0.64
CA SER A 23 9.97 -20.68 -1.54
C SER A 23 9.03 -19.52 -1.20
N TYR A 24 7.75 -19.78 -1.00
CA TYR A 24 6.78 -18.77 -0.59
C TYR A 24 7.12 -18.16 0.76
N ARG A 25 7.47 -18.97 1.78
CA ARG A 25 7.92 -18.48 3.08
C ARG A 25 9.17 -17.62 2.93
N ALA A 26 10.17 -18.04 2.18
CA ALA A 26 11.39 -17.28 1.94
C ALA A 26 11.10 -15.95 1.21
N HIS A 27 10.13 -15.91 0.30
CA HIS A 27 9.75 -14.70 -0.44
C HIS A 27 8.89 -13.70 0.36
N VAL A 28 8.15 -14.18 1.37
CA VAL A 28 7.26 -13.35 2.20
C VAL A 28 7.89 -12.95 3.54
N THR A 29 8.93 -13.67 3.97
CA THR A 29 9.66 -13.32 5.20
C THR A 29 10.51 -12.09 4.98
N GLU A 30 9.93 -10.92 5.26
CA GLU A 30 10.68 -9.68 5.36
C GLU A 30 11.29 -9.53 6.76
N PRO A 31 12.47 -8.89 6.88
CA PRO A 31 13.01 -8.54 8.19
C PRO A 31 11.97 -7.73 8.97
N PRO A 32 11.88 -7.93 10.30
CA PRO A 32 10.94 -7.18 11.12
C PRO A 32 11.20 -5.68 10.93
N PRO A 33 10.14 -4.86 10.97
CA PRO A 33 10.28 -3.42 10.85
C PRO A 33 11.21 -2.91 11.96
N THR A 34 12.12 -2.02 11.60
CA THR A 34 12.98 -1.32 12.56
C THR A 34 12.10 -0.60 13.58
N GLN A 35 12.35 -0.87 14.86
CA GLN A 35 11.69 -0.17 15.97
C GLN A 35 12.60 0.90 16.60
N ASN A 36 13.82 1.06 16.09
CA ASN A 36 14.76 2.07 16.55
C ASN A 36 14.31 3.47 16.08
N PRO A 37 13.98 4.40 17.01
CA PRO A 37 13.53 5.74 16.65
C PRO A 37 14.56 6.53 15.83
N ALA A 38 15.86 6.36 16.09
CA ALA A 38 16.91 7.08 15.37
C ALA A 38 16.98 6.69 13.89
N GLU A 39 16.84 5.39 13.61
CA GLU A 39 16.85 4.86 12.24
C GLU A 39 15.55 5.22 11.49
N ILE A 40 14.42 5.38 12.18
CA ILE A 40 13.18 5.91 11.58
C ILE A 40 13.37 7.38 11.19
N VAL A 41 13.95 8.20 12.07
CA VAL A 41 14.23 9.62 11.77
C VAL A 41 15.19 9.76 10.60
N GLU A 42 16.24 8.97 10.56
CA GLU A 42 17.18 8.91 9.43
C GLU A 42 16.44 8.53 8.15
N LEU A 43 15.58 7.51 8.18
CA LEU A 43 14.80 7.10 7.03
C LEU A 43 13.84 8.18 6.51
N LEU A 44 13.17 8.91 7.41
CA LEU A 44 12.30 10.02 7.04
C LEU A 44 13.09 11.19 6.44
N SER A 45 14.35 11.38 6.85
CA SER A 45 15.25 12.42 6.34
C SER A 45 15.81 12.05 4.95
N ASP A 46 16.11 10.77 4.73
CA ASP A 46 16.56 10.22 3.45
C ASP A 46 15.44 10.13 2.40
N ALA A 47 14.19 10.02 2.85
CA ALA A 47 13.02 9.88 2.00
C ALA A 47 12.68 11.20 1.29
N LYS A 48 13.31 11.43 0.15
CA LYS A 48 13.11 12.62 -0.67
C LYS A 48 11.94 12.49 -1.64
N THR A 49 11.18 13.56 -1.78
CA THR A 49 10.14 13.69 -2.80
C THR A 49 10.72 13.95 -4.19
N GLN A 50 9.87 14.00 -5.21
CA GLN A 50 10.25 14.40 -6.57
C GLN A 50 10.87 15.81 -6.66
N THR A 51 10.64 16.67 -5.66
CA THR A 51 11.19 18.04 -5.58
C THR A 51 12.47 18.11 -4.73
N GLY A 52 12.89 17.02 -4.11
CA GLY A 52 14.10 16.94 -3.28
C GLY A 52 13.91 17.32 -1.81
N ILE A 53 12.68 17.61 -1.39
CA ILE A 53 12.33 17.86 0.01
C ILE A 53 12.15 16.52 0.71
N SER A 54 12.64 16.37 1.94
CA SER A 54 12.46 15.15 2.73
C SER A 54 11.09 15.07 3.36
N LEU A 55 10.65 13.84 3.66
CA LEU A 55 9.43 13.62 4.42
C LEU A 55 9.52 14.21 5.83
N ALA A 56 10.70 14.25 6.43
CA ALA A 56 10.95 14.92 7.71
C ALA A 56 10.71 16.44 7.63
N GLU A 57 11.32 17.12 6.65
CA GLU A 57 11.13 18.57 6.42
C GLU A 57 9.66 18.92 6.19
N LEU A 58 8.95 18.14 5.36
CA LEU A 58 7.52 18.34 5.13
C LEU A 58 6.69 18.17 6.40
N ALA A 59 7.06 17.23 7.28
CA ALA A 59 6.33 16.94 8.51
C ALA A 59 6.54 17.97 9.62
N GLU A 60 7.59 18.78 9.51
CA GLU A 60 7.84 19.95 10.35
C GLU A 60 7.03 21.18 9.89
N GLU A 61 6.82 21.32 8.58
CA GLU A 61 6.10 22.46 7.99
C GLU A 61 4.58 22.31 8.09
N SER A 62 4.05 21.11 7.87
CA SER A 62 2.60 20.89 7.84
C SER A 62 2.18 19.50 8.30
N ARG A 63 0.88 19.31 8.47
CA ARG A 63 0.30 17.99 8.76
C ARG A 63 0.35 17.17 7.48
N LEU A 64 0.84 15.94 7.52
CA LEU A 64 0.96 15.11 6.32
C LEU A 64 -0.01 13.95 6.32
N LEU A 65 -0.75 13.80 5.23
CA LEU A 65 -1.48 12.58 4.89
C LEU A 65 -0.62 11.74 3.95
N VAL A 66 0.13 10.80 4.52
CA VAL A 66 1.04 9.92 3.78
C VAL A 66 0.27 8.69 3.31
N VAL A 67 0.12 8.56 2.00
CA VAL A 67 -0.64 7.48 1.35
C VAL A 67 0.30 6.54 0.61
N PHE A 68 0.39 5.30 1.10
CA PHE A 68 1.19 4.23 0.53
C PHE A 68 0.38 3.45 -0.50
N LEU A 69 0.86 3.44 -1.75
CA LEU A 69 0.20 2.82 -2.89
C LEU A 69 0.78 1.45 -3.19
N ARG A 70 -0.10 0.46 -3.38
CA ARG A 70 0.30 -0.93 -3.64
C ARG A 70 1.08 -1.12 -4.95
N HIS A 71 0.51 -0.78 -6.11
CA HIS A 71 1.22 -0.85 -7.40
C HIS A 71 0.44 -0.12 -8.52
N MET A 72 1.11 0.35 -9.57
CA MET A 72 0.54 1.24 -10.61
C MET A 72 -0.35 0.56 -11.66
N GLY A 73 -0.83 -0.64 -11.36
CA GLY A 73 -1.75 -1.42 -12.21
C GLY A 73 -2.97 -1.96 -11.48
N CYS A 74 -3.06 -1.74 -10.16
CA CYS A 74 -4.14 -2.24 -9.32
C CYS A 74 -5.38 -1.36 -9.47
N THR A 75 -6.56 -1.95 -9.67
CA THR A 75 -7.84 -1.23 -9.68
C THR A 75 -8.04 -0.42 -8.40
N PHE A 76 -7.72 -1.01 -7.25
CA PHE A 76 -7.81 -0.33 -5.95
C PHE A 76 -6.88 0.88 -5.83
N CYS A 77 -5.71 0.85 -6.47
CA CYS A 77 -4.81 2.02 -6.50
C CYS A 77 -5.44 3.17 -7.32
N ARG A 78 -6.05 2.84 -8.46
CA ARG A 78 -6.75 3.82 -9.31
C ARG A 78 -7.95 4.44 -8.58
N GLU A 79 -8.70 3.61 -7.85
CA GLU A 79 -9.80 4.05 -7.00
C GLU A 79 -9.31 4.99 -5.89
N THR A 80 -8.24 4.63 -5.16
CA THR A 80 -7.62 5.50 -4.15
C THR A 80 -7.23 6.86 -4.74
N LEU A 81 -6.62 6.89 -5.93
CA LEU A 81 -6.24 8.15 -6.57
C LEU A 81 -7.46 8.98 -7.01
N GLY A 82 -8.52 8.33 -7.50
CA GLY A 82 -9.77 9.01 -7.82
C GLY A 82 -10.45 9.59 -6.58
N ASP A 83 -10.44 8.86 -5.46
CA ASP A 83 -11.00 9.32 -4.19
C ASP A 83 -10.16 10.47 -3.60
N LEU A 84 -8.82 10.38 -3.65
CA LEU A 84 -7.93 11.47 -3.24
C LEU A 84 -8.12 12.73 -4.09
N ALA A 85 -8.22 12.61 -5.41
CA ALA A 85 -8.46 13.74 -6.29
C ALA A 85 -9.79 14.45 -5.99
N ARG A 86 -10.83 13.69 -5.61
CA ARG A 86 -12.14 14.23 -5.22
C ARG A 86 -12.10 14.93 -3.87
N ASP A 87 -11.41 14.34 -2.88
CA ASP A 87 -11.38 14.84 -1.50
C ASP A 87 -10.24 15.87 -1.27
N ARG A 88 -9.39 16.10 -2.27
CA ARG A 88 -8.16 16.91 -2.18
C ARG A 88 -8.38 18.27 -1.54
N GLU A 89 -9.32 19.05 -2.08
CA GLU A 89 -9.61 20.41 -1.60
C GLU A 89 -10.00 20.41 -0.11
N ALA A 90 -10.84 19.47 0.30
CA ALA A 90 -11.24 19.34 1.70
C ALA A 90 -10.08 18.93 2.62
N ILE A 91 -9.15 18.11 2.13
CA ILE A 91 -7.95 17.72 2.87
C ILE A 91 -7.01 18.92 3.02
N GLU A 92 -6.71 19.62 1.93
CA GLU A 92 -5.79 20.76 1.93
C GLU A 92 -6.33 21.94 2.74
N MET A 93 -7.64 22.22 2.68
CA MET A 93 -8.29 23.24 3.54
C MET A 93 -8.14 22.97 5.04
N SER A 94 -7.88 21.72 5.45
CA SER A 94 -7.61 21.38 6.86
C SER A 94 -6.17 21.68 7.31
N GLY A 95 -5.34 22.24 6.42
CA GLY A 95 -3.91 22.42 6.64
C GLY A 95 -3.13 21.11 6.54
N THR A 96 -3.69 20.10 5.88
CA THR A 96 -3.06 18.79 5.67
C THR A 96 -2.57 18.67 4.24
N GLN A 97 -1.27 18.44 4.07
CA GLN A 97 -0.65 18.17 2.78
C GLN A 97 -0.67 16.67 2.47
N ILE A 98 -0.96 16.31 1.23
CA ILE A 98 -0.98 14.90 0.78
C ILE A 98 0.42 14.53 0.28
N VAL A 99 0.92 13.35 0.70
CA VAL A 99 2.17 12.78 0.18
C VAL A 99 1.92 11.35 -0.29
N LEU A 100 2.27 11.02 -1.54
CA LEU A 100 2.09 9.70 -2.12
C LEU A 100 3.38 8.88 -2.07
N VAL A 101 3.36 7.69 -1.48
CA VAL A 101 4.52 6.77 -1.51
C VAL A 101 4.23 5.63 -2.47
N HIS A 102 5.15 5.35 -3.39
CA HIS A 102 5.00 4.27 -4.40
C HIS A 102 6.31 3.57 -4.69
N MET A 103 6.27 2.45 -5.41
CA MET A 103 7.46 1.65 -5.76
C MET A 103 7.94 1.83 -7.21
N SER A 104 7.21 2.61 -8.03
CA SER A 104 7.57 2.83 -9.43
C SER A 104 8.64 3.91 -9.61
N PRO A 105 9.44 3.89 -10.70
CA PRO A 105 10.32 4.99 -11.06
C PRO A 105 9.56 6.30 -11.25
N GLU A 106 10.16 7.42 -10.84
CA GLU A 106 9.53 8.74 -10.82
C GLU A 106 9.00 9.17 -12.21
N GLU A 107 9.75 8.93 -13.28
CA GLU A 107 9.31 9.28 -14.64
C GLU A 107 7.99 8.57 -15.05
N THR A 108 7.82 7.32 -14.61
CA THR A 108 6.60 6.55 -14.87
C THR A 108 5.48 7.01 -13.94
N ALA A 109 5.81 7.30 -12.69
CA ALA A 109 4.88 7.73 -11.66
C ALA A 109 4.25 9.09 -11.96
N GLY A 110 5.06 10.09 -12.33
CA GLY A 110 4.57 11.42 -12.69
C GLY A 110 3.54 11.39 -13.84
N LYS A 111 3.83 10.64 -14.90
CA LYS A 111 2.89 10.43 -16.03
C LYS A 111 1.60 9.72 -15.60
N PHE A 112 1.67 8.86 -14.58
CA PHE A 112 0.52 8.14 -14.05
C PHE A 112 -0.37 9.07 -13.20
N PHE A 113 0.22 9.79 -12.24
CA PHE A 113 -0.52 10.70 -11.36
C PHE A 113 -1.11 11.92 -12.08
N ALA A 114 -0.46 12.39 -13.15
CA ALA A 114 -0.99 13.46 -13.99
C ALA A 114 -2.38 13.14 -14.57
N ARG A 115 -2.67 11.86 -14.84
CA ARG A 115 -3.99 11.42 -15.35
C ARG A 115 -5.12 11.58 -14.34
N TYR A 116 -4.78 11.76 -13.07
CA TYR A 116 -5.72 11.94 -11.96
C TYR A 116 -5.72 13.38 -11.43
N GLY A 117 -5.00 14.32 -12.07
CA GLY A 117 -4.86 15.69 -11.58
C GLY A 117 -4.03 15.79 -10.29
N LEU A 118 -3.09 14.85 -10.08
CA LEU A 118 -2.23 14.77 -8.90
C LEU A 118 -0.74 14.91 -9.26
N ALA A 119 -0.42 15.56 -10.39
CA ALA A 119 0.97 15.72 -10.86
C ALA A 119 1.83 16.59 -9.93
N ASP A 120 1.18 17.53 -9.26
CA ASP A 120 1.74 18.53 -8.35
C ASP A 120 1.77 18.07 -6.89
N VAL A 121 1.12 16.93 -6.58
CA VAL A 121 1.16 16.34 -5.24
C VAL A 121 2.53 15.73 -4.98
N GLU A 122 3.06 16.01 -3.80
CA GLU A 122 4.34 15.47 -3.32
C GLU A 122 4.31 13.94 -3.30
N ARG A 123 5.38 13.32 -3.76
CA ARG A 123 5.48 11.86 -3.90
C ARG A 123 6.90 11.35 -3.73
N ILE A 124 7.01 10.14 -3.19
CA ILE A 124 8.27 9.49 -2.88
C ILE A 124 8.30 8.12 -3.57
N SER A 125 9.37 7.89 -4.34
CA SER A 125 9.68 6.58 -4.91
C SER A 125 10.49 5.75 -3.91
N ASP A 126 9.89 4.70 -3.38
CA ASP A 126 10.50 3.73 -2.46
C ASP A 126 10.48 2.31 -3.05
N PRO A 127 11.27 2.04 -4.13
CA PRO A 127 11.32 0.73 -4.77
C PRO A 127 11.90 -0.36 -3.84
N GLN A 128 12.76 0.00 -2.88
CA GLN A 128 13.29 -0.93 -1.88
C GLN A 128 12.36 -1.15 -0.69
N ARG A 129 11.21 -0.45 -0.65
CA ARG A 129 10.14 -0.61 0.35
C ARG A 129 10.62 -0.35 1.78
N LYS A 130 11.61 0.54 1.95
CA LYS A 130 12.16 0.90 3.25
C LYS A 130 11.13 1.64 4.10
N LEU A 131 10.42 2.62 3.51
CA LEU A 131 9.33 3.35 4.16
C LEU A 131 8.16 2.44 4.46
N TYR A 132 7.78 1.55 3.52
CA TYR A 132 6.72 0.56 3.78
C TYR A 132 7.04 -0.27 5.03
N ARG A 133 8.29 -0.76 5.16
CA ARG A 133 8.72 -1.49 6.35
C ARG A 133 8.68 -0.61 7.60
N ALA A 134 9.23 0.61 7.56
CA ALA A 134 9.23 1.49 8.73
C ALA A 134 7.83 1.84 9.25
N PHE A 135 6.85 1.98 8.34
CA PHE A 135 5.45 2.22 8.71
C PHE A 135 4.68 0.92 9.08
N GLY A 136 5.37 -0.23 9.05
CA GLY A 136 4.81 -1.54 9.37
C GLY A 136 3.87 -2.10 8.31
N LEU A 137 3.93 -1.60 7.08
CA LEU A 137 3.18 -2.12 5.93
C LEU A 137 3.89 -3.34 5.36
N ARG A 138 3.44 -4.52 5.79
CA ARG A 138 3.97 -5.80 5.30
C ARG A 138 3.32 -6.20 3.98
N ARG A 139 3.98 -7.11 3.26
CA ARG A 139 3.34 -7.87 2.19
C ARG A 139 2.17 -8.69 2.76
N GLY A 140 1.01 -8.63 2.11
CA GLY A 140 -0.14 -9.47 2.41
C GLY A 140 0.12 -10.93 2.02
N ALA A 141 -0.48 -11.86 2.76
CA ALA A 141 -0.38 -13.28 2.43
C ALA A 141 -1.10 -13.60 1.10
N PHE A 142 -0.67 -14.63 0.37
CA PHE A 142 -1.24 -15.07 -0.91
C PHE A 142 -2.74 -15.40 -0.77
N SER A 143 -3.13 -15.92 0.39
CA SER A 143 -4.52 -16.18 0.78
C SER A 143 -5.39 -14.92 0.96
N GLN A 144 -4.79 -13.78 1.32
CA GLN A 144 -5.49 -12.49 1.46
C GLN A 144 -5.66 -11.77 0.12
N LEU A 145 -4.95 -12.18 -0.93
CA LEU A 145 -4.94 -11.51 -2.24
C LEU A 145 -5.58 -12.34 -3.36
N PHE A 146 -5.68 -13.66 -3.19
CA PHE A 146 -6.28 -14.60 -4.15
C PHE A 146 -7.45 -15.43 -3.56
N GLY A 147 -8.12 -14.93 -2.53
CA GLY A 147 -9.36 -15.54 -2.04
C GLY A 147 -10.48 -15.46 -3.09
N TRP A 148 -11.30 -16.50 -3.21
CA TRP A 148 -12.46 -16.60 -4.12
C TRP A 148 -13.34 -15.33 -4.17
N ARG A 149 -13.49 -14.64 -3.03
CA ARG A 149 -14.25 -13.38 -2.90
C ARG A 149 -13.60 -12.19 -3.63
N ILE A 150 -12.28 -12.17 -3.79
CA ILE A 150 -11.52 -11.11 -4.48
C ILE A 150 -11.51 -11.35 -5.99
N TRP A 151 -11.53 -12.62 -6.42
CA TRP A 151 -11.73 -12.97 -7.84
C TRP A 151 -13.12 -12.50 -8.33
N LEU A 152 -14.16 -12.77 -7.55
CA LEU A 152 -15.53 -12.30 -7.84
C LEU A 152 -15.63 -10.76 -7.93
N ARG A 153 -14.96 -10.04 -7.03
CA ARG A 153 -14.97 -8.56 -7.03
C ARG A 153 -14.00 -7.93 -8.03
N GLY A 154 -12.85 -8.56 -8.29
CA GLY A 154 -11.91 -8.12 -9.34
C GLY A 154 -12.52 -8.29 -10.73
N PHE A 155 -13.39 -9.28 -10.92
CA PHE A 155 -14.19 -9.45 -12.12
C PHE A 155 -15.26 -8.35 -12.23
N ASP A 156 -15.98 -8.05 -11.15
CA ASP A 156 -17.01 -6.99 -11.11
C ASP A 156 -16.40 -5.58 -11.33
N ALA A 157 -15.35 -5.21 -10.60
CA ALA A 157 -14.69 -3.91 -10.76
C ALA A 157 -13.93 -3.78 -12.10
N GLY A 158 -13.37 -4.88 -12.60
CA GLY A 158 -12.62 -4.90 -13.86
C GLY A 158 -13.51 -4.86 -15.11
N ILE A 159 -14.72 -5.42 -15.06
CA ILE A 159 -15.64 -5.54 -16.20
C ILE A 159 -16.83 -4.57 -16.12
N LEU A 160 -17.45 -4.35 -14.94
CA LEU A 160 -18.63 -3.47 -14.83
C LEU A 160 -18.27 -1.98 -14.70
N HIS A 161 -17.16 -1.62 -14.06
CA HIS A 161 -16.85 -0.22 -13.72
C HIS A 161 -15.75 0.42 -14.59
N GLY A 162 -15.32 -0.24 -15.67
CA GLY A 162 -14.48 0.38 -16.71
C GLY A 162 -13.03 0.67 -16.31
N HIS A 163 -12.54 0.15 -15.18
CA HIS A 163 -11.18 0.44 -14.70
C HIS A 163 -10.08 -0.46 -15.30
N GLY A 164 -10.44 -1.52 -16.04
CA GLY A 164 -9.53 -2.38 -16.81
C GLY A 164 -8.51 -3.18 -15.98
N VAL A 165 -8.00 -4.27 -16.55
CA VAL A 165 -6.92 -5.09 -15.95
C VAL A 165 -5.58 -4.59 -16.50
N GLY A 166 -4.87 -3.74 -15.75
CA GLY A 166 -3.56 -3.22 -16.14
C GLY A 166 -2.43 -4.23 -15.90
N LYS A 167 -1.33 -4.13 -16.66
CA LYS A 167 -0.10 -4.89 -16.41
C LYS A 167 0.36 -4.70 -14.96
N LEU A 168 0.74 -5.78 -14.27
CA LEU A 168 1.40 -5.71 -12.96
C LEU A 168 2.73 -4.98 -13.11
N GLN A 169 2.78 -3.71 -12.67
CA GLN A 169 4.01 -2.96 -12.46
C GLN A 169 4.10 -2.61 -10.98
N GLY A 170 5.05 -3.23 -10.28
CA GLY A 170 5.25 -3.11 -8.83
C GLY A 170 5.01 -4.44 -8.10
N ASP A 171 4.99 -4.38 -6.77
CA ASP A 171 4.81 -5.56 -5.94
C ASP A 171 3.32 -5.84 -5.71
N GLY A 172 2.84 -6.89 -6.38
CA GLY A 172 1.48 -7.39 -6.22
C GLY A 172 1.14 -7.77 -4.77
N PHE A 173 2.11 -8.01 -3.88
CA PHE A 173 1.81 -8.43 -2.51
C PHE A 173 1.82 -7.27 -1.50
N GLN A 174 2.25 -6.08 -1.87
CA GLN A 174 2.39 -4.97 -0.92
C GLN A 174 1.03 -4.44 -0.44
N MET A 175 0.83 -4.31 0.87
CA MET A 175 -0.41 -3.71 1.41
C MET A 175 -0.36 -2.18 1.32
N PRO A 176 -1.47 -1.52 0.92
CA PRO A 176 -1.58 -0.07 1.00
C PRO A 176 -1.78 0.38 2.45
N GLY A 177 -1.56 1.67 2.70
CA GLY A 177 -1.71 2.26 4.03
C GLY A 177 -1.89 3.76 3.96
N VAL A 178 -2.59 4.34 4.94
CA VAL A 178 -2.76 5.78 5.05
C VAL A 178 -2.38 6.19 6.46
N PHE A 179 -1.50 7.17 6.57
CA PHE A 179 -0.97 7.63 7.85
C PHE A 179 -1.08 9.14 7.94
N LEU A 180 -1.47 9.63 9.11
CA LEU A 180 -1.47 11.06 9.41
C LEU A 180 -0.27 11.36 10.31
N LEU A 181 0.63 12.20 9.82
CA LEU A 181 1.73 12.76 10.60
C LEU A 181 1.35 14.19 11.02
N THR A 182 1.68 14.56 12.25
CA THR A 182 1.52 15.93 12.77
C THR A 182 2.68 16.19 13.71
N ASP A 183 3.36 17.32 13.56
CA ASP A 183 4.54 17.72 14.33
C ASP A 183 5.65 16.65 14.32
N GLY A 184 5.91 16.07 13.13
CA GLY A 184 6.87 14.97 12.97
C GLY A 184 6.48 13.63 13.64
N GLN A 185 5.31 13.56 14.29
CA GLN A 185 4.85 12.36 14.98
C GLN A 185 3.75 11.63 14.21
N LEU A 186 3.76 10.30 14.28
CA LEU A 186 2.70 9.46 13.72
C LEU A 186 1.46 9.54 14.61
N VAL A 187 0.44 10.28 14.19
CA VAL A 187 -0.77 10.53 15.00
C VAL A 187 -1.87 9.50 14.73
N ARG A 188 -2.02 9.04 13.49
CA ARG A 188 -3.01 8.00 13.13
C ARG A 188 -2.46 7.07 12.05
N SER A 189 -2.83 5.80 12.16
CA SER A 189 -2.56 4.79 11.13
C SER A 189 -3.84 4.10 10.71
N PHE A 190 -4.19 4.21 9.44
CA PHE A 190 -5.17 3.34 8.81
C PHE A 190 -4.43 2.27 8.01
N ARG A 191 -4.32 1.08 8.61
CA ARG A 191 -3.81 -0.11 7.93
C ARG A 191 -5.00 -0.85 7.36
N HIS A 192 -5.10 -0.91 6.04
CA HIS A 192 -6.16 -1.64 5.37
C HIS A 192 -6.08 -3.14 5.77
N LEU A 193 -7.18 -3.71 6.27
CA LEU A 193 -7.29 -5.14 6.58
C LEU A 193 -7.52 -5.95 5.29
N SER A 194 -8.01 -5.29 4.25
CA SER A 194 -8.20 -5.80 2.89
C SER A 194 -7.86 -4.73 1.84
N ALA A 195 -7.39 -5.15 0.65
CA ALA A 195 -7.13 -4.24 -0.48
C ALA A 195 -8.36 -3.42 -0.93
N SER A 196 -9.55 -3.75 -0.43
CA SER A 196 -10.82 -3.07 -0.72
C SER A 196 -11.29 -2.09 0.37
N ASP A 197 -10.57 -1.95 1.47
CA ASP A 197 -10.96 -1.00 2.52
C ASP A 197 -10.76 0.42 2.02
N ARG A 198 -11.72 1.31 2.28
CA ARG A 198 -11.65 2.72 1.90
C ARG A 198 -11.70 3.59 3.15
N PRO A 199 -10.58 4.22 3.55
CA PRO A 199 -10.66 5.25 4.55
C PRO A 199 -11.45 6.43 3.97
N ARG A 200 -12.29 7.03 4.79
CA ARG A 200 -12.83 8.37 4.49
C ARG A 200 -11.70 9.35 4.75
N TYR A 201 -10.92 9.68 3.73
CA TYR A 201 -9.70 10.48 3.84
C TYR A 201 -9.96 11.81 4.56
N ALA A 202 -11.05 12.50 4.22
CA ALA A 202 -11.48 13.73 4.90
C ALA A 202 -11.89 13.54 6.38
N LYS A 203 -12.27 12.34 6.84
CA LYS A 203 -12.52 12.07 8.27
C LYS A 203 -11.24 11.74 9.03
N LEU A 204 -10.22 11.20 8.36
CA LEU A 204 -8.93 10.94 8.99
C LEU A 204 -8.20 12.22 9.38
N THR A 205 -8.45 13.31 8.66
CA THR A 205 -7.87 14.64 8.93
C THR A 205 -8.64 15.43 10.01
N GLN A 206 -9.88 15.05 10.33
CA GLN A 206 -10.69 15.71 11.35
C GLN A 206 -10.31 15.26 12.78
N CYS A 207 -10.11 16.22 13.67
CA CYS A 207 -9.77 15.97 15.07
C CYS A 207 -10.97 15.40 15.84
N GLY A 208 -10.79 14.24 16.48
CA GLY A 208 -11.79 13.55 17.29
C GLY A 208 -11.20 12.26 17.89
N PRO A 209 -11.57 11.85 19.11
CA PRO A 209 -11.04 10.63 19.72
C PRO A 209 -11.42 9.40 18.88
N GLU A 210 -10.46 8.50 18.65
CA GLU A 210 -10.73 7.22 17.96
C GLU A 210 -11.82 6.42 18.70
N SER A 211 -12.82 5.97 17.95
CA SER A 211 -13.55 4.77 18.31
C SER A 211 -12.58 3.59 18.20
N ARG A 212 -12.07 3.12 19.35
CA ARG A 212 -11.56 1.75 19.51
C ARG A 212 -12.55 0.76 18.89
N GLY A 213 -12.25 0.25 17.71
CA GLY A 213 -12.86 -0.96 17.15
C GLY A 213 -11.72 -1.93 16.82
N ASP A 214 -11.66 -3.17 17.29
CA ASP A 214 -12.57 -3.91 18.12
C ASP A 214 -11.71 -4.80 19.02
N ARG A 215 -12.10 -4.86 20.28
CA ARG A 215 -11.50 -5.76 21.26
C ARG A 215 -12.00 -7.14 20.88
N LEU A 216 -11.09 -8.05 20.54
CA LEU A 216 -11.37 -9.49 20.55
C LEU A 216 -12.07 -9.80 21.88
N LYS A 217 -13.37 -10.10 21.82
CA LYS A 217 -14.05 -10.83 22.88
C LYS A 217 -13.58 -12.29 22.80
N PRO A 218 -13.47 -12.96 23.95
CA PRO A 218 -12.77 -14.23 24.11
C PRO A 218 -13.38 -15.35 23.26
#